data_AF-A0A7C6SBZ5-F1
#
_entry.id   AF-A0A7C6SBZ5-F1
#
_cell.length_a   1.000
_cell.length_b   1.000
_cell.length_c   1.000
_cell.angle_alpha   90.00
_cell.angle_beta   90.00
_cell.angle_gamma   90.00
#
_symmetry.space_group_name_H-M   'P 1'
#
loop_
_entity.id
_entity.type
_entity.pdbx_description
1 polymer ?
#
loop_
_entity_poly.entity_id
_entity_poly.type
_entity_poly.pdbx_seq_one_letter_code
_entity_poly.pdbx_strand_id
1 'polypeptide(L)'
;MKQENDNIVKDSNDETNKKINLEEILHFDNDEVTVIDAEVNLVTDLEELQKEIKIEYDPEPIEEIAEKKRKKIISEIIDDKKEEKPLKLTRQEKRKLRIINRLIAGEINGPKAAKMLKITTRQVRNLKRQVLEQGEAGVIHKNRYYKPVNTYEVDIRKEIANTYRKEFRGTNFTEFARIMQERGYELSRSTIYNILRENRIRSPQRKRKKRKKTTTTTTETVKK
;
A
#
# COMPACT_ATOMS: atom_id res chain seq x y z
N MET A 1 31.48 16.94 -53.73
CA MET A 1 30.63 18.07 -54.19
C MET A 1 29.73 18.41 -53.02
N LYS A 2 30.07 19.46 -52.24
CA LYS A 2 29.65 20.87 -52.40
C LYS A 2 28.12 20.98 -52.26
N GLN A 3 27.65 21.50 -51.10
CA GLN A 3 27.24 22.91 -50.87
C GLN A 3 25.77 23.08 -51.29
N GLU A 4 24.87 23.87 -50.68
CA GLU A 4 24.87 25.12 -49.89
C GLU A 4 23.42 25.20 -49.31
N ASN A 5 23.18 25.48 -48.02
CA ASN A 5 23.09 26.79 -47.35
C ASN A 5 22.43 27.90 -48.18
N ASP A 6 21.35 28.48 -47.64
CA ASP A 6 21.18 29.93 -47.45
C ASP A 6 19.95 30.16 -46.55
N ASN A 7 20.15 30.63 -45.32
CA ASN A 7 20.34 32.03 -44.92
C ASN A 7 19.07 32.86 -44.98
N ILE A 8 18.82 33.60 -43.90
CA ILE A 8 18.44 35.03 -43.81
C ILE A 8 17.82 35.23 -42.40
N VAL A 9 18.59 35.79 -41.43
CA VAL A 9 18.81 37.24 -41.15
C VAL A 9 17.83 37.70 -40.04
N LYS A 10 18.17 38.46 -38.99
CA LYS A 10 19.34 39.29 -38.63
C LYS A 10 19.30 39.64 -37.14
N ASP A 11 20.50 39.91 -36.64
CA ASP A 11 20.92 41.01 -35.74
C ASP A 11 20.20 41.25 -34.41
N SER A 12 20.94 41.13 -33.30
CA SER A 12 21.59 42.28 -32.62
C SER A 12 22.29 41.85 -31.31
N ASN A 13 23.61 42.00 -31.27
CA ASN A 13 24.46 42.57 -30.21
C ASN A 13 24.14 42.30 -28.72
N ASP A 14 25.05 41.61 -28.02
CA ASP A 14 26.20 42.22 -27.31
C ASP A 14 26.90 41.08 -26.53
N GLU A 15 28.07 40.64 -26.99
CA GLU A 15 29.37 41.17 -26.57
C GLU A 15 29.74 40.76 -25.12
N THR A 16 30.88 40.16 -24.84
CA THR A 16 31.98 39.70 -25.66
C THR A 16 32.88 38.86 -24.73
N ASN A 17 33.16 37.64 -25.17
CA ASN A 17 34.50 37.07 -25.23
C ASN A 17 35.51 37.40 -24.12
N LYS A 18 35.89 36.36 -23.36
CA LYS A 18 37.33 36.04 -23.27
C LYS A 18 37.58 34.56 -22.96
N LYS A 19 37.75 33.79 -24.02
CA LYS A 19 38.59 32.58 -24.04
C LYS A 19 39.45 32.65 -25.30
N ILE A 20 40.70 33.09 -25.16
CA ILE A 20 41.79 32.86 -26.12
C ILE A 20 43.10 32.97 -25.29
N ASN A 21 43.79 31.84 -25.12
CA ASN A 21 45.03 31.40 -25.81
C ASN A 21 46.26 32.21 -25.37
N LEU A 22 47.15 31.54 -24.64
CA LEU A 22 48.40 30.90 -25.10
C LEU A 22 49.50 31.95 -25.33
N GLU A 23 50.53 31.84 -24.50
CA GLU A 23 51.95 31.93 -24.84
C GLU A 23 52.28 32.63 -26.18
N GLU A 24 53.07 33.71 -26.10
CA GLU A 24 53.48 34.72 -27.12
C GLU A 24 52.65 36.01 -27.00
N ILE A 25 53.19 37.14 -26.53
CA ILE A 25 54.32 37.87 -27.10
C ILE A 25 55.23 38.40 -25.98
N LEU A 26 56.48 37.92 -25.98
CA LEU A 26 57.64 38.54 -25.34
C LEU A 26 57.80 39.99 -25.82
N HIS A 27 58.14 40.94 -24.94
CA HIS A 27 59.29 41.86 -25.06
C HIS A 27 59.56 42.55 -23.71
N PHE A 28 60.84 42.53 -23.33
CA PHE A 28 61.49 43.01 -22.11
C PHE A 28 61.27 44.51 -21.83
N ASP A 29 61.22 44.90 -20.55
CA ASP A 29 62.34 45.61 -19.91
C ASP A 29 62.19 45.63 -18.36
N ASN A 30 63.36 45.60 -17.71
CA ASN A 30 63.63 45.27 -16.30
C ASN A 30 63.06 46.28 -15.29
N ASP A 31 62.65 45.80 -14.10
CA ASP A 31 63.12 46.23 -12.77
C ASP A 31 62.24 45.66 -11.62
N GLU A 32 62.87 45.46 -10.45
CA GLU A 32 62.29 45.30 -9.09
C GLU A 32 62.22 43.93 -8.36
N VAL A 33 63.08 43.87 -7.32
CA VAL A 33 62.84 43.53 -5.89
C VAL A 33 62.32 42.13 -5.50
N THR A 34 63.17 41.34 -4.83
CA THR A 34 62.84 40.06 -4.19
C THR A 34 62.87 40.14 -2.66
N VAL A 35 61.72 39.83 -2.06
CA VAL A 35 61.40 39.75 -0.63
C VAL A 35 61.55 38.29 -0.20
N ILE A 36 62.52 37.96 0.67
CA ILE A 36 62.69 36.59 1.21
C ILE A 36 62.42 36.52 2.74
N ASP A 37 62.28 37.66 3.43
CA ASP A 37 62.19 37.67 4.90
C ASP A 37 60.77 37.84 5.49
N ALA A 38 59.72 37.86 4.66
CA ALA A 38 58.33 38.07 5.12
C ALA A 38 57.48 36.79 5.24
N GLU A 39 57.83 35.71 4.55
CA GLU A 39 57.03 34.47 4.54
C GLU A 39 57.14 33.64 5.82
N VAL A 40 58.20 33.81 6.61
CA VAL A 40 58.46 32.97 7.80
C VAL A 40 57.61 33.37 9.02
N ASN A 41 57.17 34.63 9.13
CA ASN A 41 56.39 35.11 10.28
C ASN A 41 54.85 35.00 10.10
N LEU A 42 54.34 34.83 8.88
CA LEU A 42 52.88 34.67 8.67
C LEU A 42 52.40 33.24 8.97
N VAL A 43 53.30 32.26 8.85
CA VAL A 43 53.01 30.84 9.05
C VAL A 43 52.83 30.52 10.55
N THR A 44 53.56 31.21 11.42
CA THR A 44 53.51 31.02 12.88
C THR A 44 52.21 31.54 13.51
N ASP A 45 51.62 32.60 12.97
CA ASP A 45 50.38 33.20 13.50
C ASP A 45 49.12 32.40 13.11
N LEU A 46 49.18 31.60 12.04
CA LEU A 46 48.10 30.71 11.61
C LEU A 46 48.02 29.42 12.44
N GLU A 47 49.14 28.91 12.95
CA GLU A 47 49.19 27.72 13.81
C GLU A 47 48.64 27.99 15.23
N GLU A 48 48.77 29.22 15.73
CA GLU A 48 48.25 29.62 17.03
C GLU A 48 46.73 29.89 16.99
N LEU A 49 46.21 30.46 15.90
CA LEU A 49 44.76 30.57 15.65
C LEU A 49 44.07 29.21 15.50
N GLN A 50 44.77 28.19 15.00
CA GLN A 50 44.26 26.81 14.89
C GLN A 50 44.18 26.09 16.25
N LYS A 51 44.91 26.57 17.28
CA LYS A 51 44.86 26.00 18.64
C LYS A 51 43.69 26.55 19.49
N GLU A 52 43.20 27.75 19.19
CA GLU A 52 42.11 28.40 19.94
C GLU A 52 40.70 28.00 19.47
N ILE A 53 40.53 27.46 18.25
CA ILE A 53 39.26 26.90 17.74
C ILE A 53 39.07 25.43 18.23
N LYS A 54 39.63 25.09 19.40
CA LYS A 54 39.28 23.87 20.14
C LYS A 54 38.07 24.14 21.04
N ILE A 55 36.95 24.45 20.41
CA ILE A 55 35.62 24.30 21.02
C ILE A 55 34.84 23.32 20.13
N GLU A 56 34.97 22.05 20.49
CA GLU A 56 33.92 21.05 20.51
C GLU A 56 32.85 21.12 19.40
N TYR A 57 33.13 20.51 18.24
CA TYR A 57 32.08 19.92 17.43
C TYR A 57 32.65 18.68 16.74
N ASP A 58 32.33 17.51 17.28
CA ASP A 58 32.53 16.20 16.66
C ASP A 58 31.44 16.04 15.59
N PRO A 59 31.74 16.18 14.28
CA PRO A 59 30.70 16.08 13.28
C PRO A 59 30.34 14.61 13.11
N GLU A 60 29.21 14.18 13.69
CA GLU A 60 28.57 12.92 13.28
C GLU A 60 28.48 12.91 11.74
N PRO A 61 29.01 11.87 11.08
CA PRO A 61 29.31 11.93 9.66
C PRO A 61 28.01 12.02 8.86
N ILE A 62 28.01 12.85 7.81
CA ILE A 62 26.94 13.03 6.81
C ILE A 62 26.35 11.69 6.30
N GLU A 63 27.10 10.60 6.44
CA GLU A 63 26.70 9.21 6.23
C GLU A 63 25.49 8.78 7.08
N GLU A 64 25.33 9.20 8.34
CA GLU A 64 24.21 8.74 9.17
C GLU A 64 22.86 9.35 8.73
N ILE A 65 22.86 10.60 8.26
CA ILE A 65 21.67 11.25 7.69
C ILE A 65 21.33 10.65 6.33
N ALA A 66 22.34 10.36 5.50
CA ALA A 66 22.17 9.68 4.22
C ALA A 66 21.68 8.24 4.41
N GLU A 67 22.16 7.54 5.44
CA GLU A 67 21.71 6.23 5.85
C GLU A 67 20.29 6.26 6.42
N LYS A 68 19.92 7.23 7.25
CA LYS A 68 18.53 7.39 7.73
C LYS A 68 17.59 7.67 6.58
N LYS A 69 17.97 8.54 5.64
CA LYS A 69 17.18 8.80 4.42
C LYS A 69 17.09 7.55 3.54
N ARG A 70 18.19 6.84 3.32
CA ARG A 70 18.19 5.55 2.59
C ARG A 70 17.37 4.48 3.29
N LYS A 71 17.53 4.29 4.60
CA LYS A 71 16.76 3.33 5.41
C LYS A 71 15.27 3.67 5.39
N LYS A 72 14.91 4.95 5.42
CA LYS A 72 13.52 5.43 5.27
C LYS A 72 12.96 5.16 3.87
N ILE A 73 13.72 5.50 2.83
CA ILE A 73 13.34 5.23 1.43
C ILE A 73 13.21 3.72 1.18
N ILE A 74 14.14 2.92 1.72
CA ILE A 74 14.11 1.46 1.64
C ILE A 74 12.92 0.91 2.42
N SER A 75 12.59 1.44 3.60
CA SER A 75 11.39 1.03 4.34
C SER A 75 10.10 1.38 3.60
N GLU A 76 10.01 2.57 2.99
CA GLU A 76 8.86 2.97 2.18
C GLU A 76 8.71 2.08 0.93
N ILE A 77 9.81 1.71 0.26
CA ILE A 77 9.81 0.77 -0.87
C ILE A 77 9.43 -0.67 -0.45
N ILE A 78 9.81 -1.09 0.77
CA ILE A 78 9.47 -2.40 1.33
C ILE A 78 8.00 -2.46 1.77
N ASP A 79 7.45 -1.35 2.27
CA ASP A 79 6.03 -1.24 2.63
C ASP A 79 5.10 -1.32 1.39
N ASP A 80 5.54 -0.78 0.24
CA ASP A 80 4.84 -0.95 -1.04
C ASP A 80 5.00 -2.35 -1.64
N LYS A 81 6.11 -3.03 -1.34
CA LYS A 81 6.36 -4.46 -1.63
C LYS A 81 5.95 -5.37 -0.48
N LYS A 82 4.89 -5.03 0.25
CA LYS A 82 4.28 -5.94 1.22
C LYS A 82 3.89 -7.22 0.51
N GLU A 83 4.77 -8.21 0.56
CA GLU A 83 4.56 -9.55 0.05
C GLU A 83 3.19 -10.00 0.54
N GLU A 84 2.27 -10.17 -0.41
CA GLU A 84 0.97 -10.73 -0.11
C GLU A 84 1.19 -12.11 0.50
N LYS A 85 1.05 -12.18 1.83
CA LYS A 85 1.17 -13.43 2.58
C LYS A 85 0.44 -14.53 1.81
N PRO A 86 1.10 -15.62 1.38
CA PRO A 86 0.47 -16.62 0.54
C PRO A 86 -0.79 -17.11 1.23
N LEU A 87 -1.91 -16.82 0.58
CA LEU A 87 -3.21 -16.82 1.24
C LEU A 87 -3.59 -18.24 1.65
N LYS A 88 -3.67 -18.45 2.96
CA LYS A 88 -4.01 -19.76 3.54
C LYS A 88 -5.39 -20.20 3.05
N LEU A 89 -5.42 -21.34 2.34
CA LEU A 89 -6.63 -21.99 1.87
C LEU A 89 -7.56 -22.34 3.05
N THR A 90 -8.86 -22.13 2.86
CA THR A 90 -9.88 -22.59 3.81
C THR A 90 -9.92 -24.13 3.84
N ARG A 91 -10.51 -24.71 4.89
CA ARG A 91 -10.66 -26.19 5.00
C ARG A 91 -11.38 -26.79 3.79
N GLN A 92 -12.38 -26.09 3.25
CA GLN A 92 -13.13 -26.55 2.09
C GLN A 92 -12.31 -26.44 0.80
N GLU A 93 -11.56 -25.36 0.61
CA GLU A 93 -10.67 -25.19 -0.55
C GLU A 93 -9.53 -26.21 -0.52
N LYS A 94 -8.92 -26.47 0.65
CA LYS A 94 -7.94 -27.55 0.81
C LYS A 94 -8.51 -28.92 0.44
N ARG A 95 -9.77 -29.19 0.81
CA ARG A 95 -10.44 -30.45 0.44
C ARG A 95 -10.66 -30.55 -1.07
N LYS A 96 -11.09 -29.46 -1.71
CA LYS A 96 -11.24 -29.38 -3.17
C LYS A 96 -9.91 -29.63 -3.87
N LEU A 97 -8.85 -28.93 -3.47
CA LEU A 97 -7.51 -29.08 -4.03
C LEU A 97 -7.02 -30.53 -3.94
N ARG A 98 -7.13 -31.18 -2.78
CA ARG A 98 -6.74 -32.59 -2.62
C ARG A 98 -7.48 -33.53 -3.58
N ILE A 99 -8.80 -33.38 -3.69
CA ILE A 99 -9.60 -34.25 -4.55
C ILE A 99 -9.28 -34.01 -6.03
N ILE A 100 -9.06 -32.75 -6.43
CA ILE A 100 -8.68 -32.41 -7.80
C ILE A 100 -7.27 -32.90 -8.12
N ASN A 101 -6.31 -32.80 -7.19
CA ASN A 101 -4.95 -33.33 -7.40
C ASN A 101 -4.97 -34.84 -7.62
N ARG A 102 -5.80 -35.59 -6.86
CA ARG A 102 -6.00 -37.03 -7.07
C ARG A 102 -6.66 -37.35 -8.42
N LEU A 103 -7.56 -36.48 -8.89
CA LEU A 103 -8.16 -36.59 -10.22
C LEU A 103 -7.17 -36.29 -11.34
N ILE A 104 -6.22 -35.37 -11.11
CA ILE A 104 -5.12 -35.06 -12.04
C ILE A 104 -4.13 -36.22 -12.10
N ALA A 105 -3.80 -36.81 -10.95
CA ALA A 105 -2.94 -37.98 -10.82
C ALA A 105 -3.56 -39.29 -11.36
N GLY A 106 -4.83 -39.28 -11.77
CA GLY A 106 -5.52 -40.45 -12.33
C GLY A 106 -6.01 -41.47 -11.29
N GLU A 107 -5.86 -41.21 -9.99
CA GLU A 107 -6.31 -42.13 -8.91
C GLU A 107 -7.84 -42.27 -8.83
N ILE A 108 -8.58 -41.25 -9.28
CA ILE A 108 -10.04 -41.21 -9.19
C ILE A 108 -10.66 -40.73 -10.51
N ASN A 109 -11.87 -41.22 -10.79
CA ASN A 109 -12.66 -40.79 -11.95
C ASN A 109 -13.45 -39.50 -11.66
N GLY A 110 -13.73 -38.72 -12.71
CA GLY A 110 -14.51 -37.47 -12.63
C GLY A 110 -15.87 -37.59 -11.91
N PRO A 111 -16.71 -38.62 -12.19
CA PRO A 111 -17.95 -38.84 -11.45
C PRO A 111 -17.76 -39.16 -9.97
N LYS A 112 -16.67 -39.85 -9.61
CA LYS A 112 -16.32 -40.14 -8.21
C LYS A 112 -15.91 -38.86 -7.48
N ALA A 113 -15.09 -38.03 -8.10
CA ALA A 113 -14.73 -36.71 -7.58
C ALA A 113 -15.96 -35.80 -7.37
N ALA A 114 -16.90 -35.80 -8.32
CA ALA A 114 -18.17 -35.07 -8.24
C ALA A 114 -19.00 -35.48 -7.01
N LYS A 115 -19.15 -36.79 -6.77
CA LYS A 115 -19.82 -37.34 -5.57
C LYS A 115 -19.12 -36.91 -4.28
N MET A 116 -17.79 -36.97 -4.23
CA MET A 116 -17.01 -36.60 -3.03
C MET A 116 -17.08 -35.11 -2.70
N LEU A 117 -17.21 -34.25 -3.71
CA LEU A 117 -17.30 -32.79 -3.57
C LEU A 117 -18.75 -32.28 -3.51
N LYS A 118 -19.74 -33.13 -3.80
CA LYS A 118 -21.16 -32.76 -3.92
C LYS A 118 -21.39 -31.63 -4.93
N ILE A 119 -20.70 -31.72 -6.08
CA ILE A 119 -20.80 -30.77 -7.19
C ILE A 119 -21.04 -31.52 -8.49
N THR A 120 -21.42 -30.79 -9.53
CA THR A 120 -21.63 -31.37 -10.86
C THR A 120 -20.31 -31.78 -11.51
N THR A 121 -20.35 -32.75 -12.42
CA THR A 121 -19.18 -33.19 -13.20
C THR A 121 -18.60 -32.04 -14.04
N ARG A 122 -19.43 -31.11 -14.53
CA ARG A 122 -18.99 -29.89 -15.22
C ARG A 122 -18.16 -29.00 -14.29
N GLN A 123 -18.58 -28.81 -13.04
CA GLN A 123 -17.82 -28.02 -12.07
C GLN A 123 -16.49 -28.70 -11.71
N VAL A 124 -16.44 -30.03 -11.66
CA VAL A 124 -15.17 -30.77 -11.49
C VAL A 124 -14.22 -30.51 -12.67
N ARG A 125 -14.72 -30.55 -13.91
CA ARG A 125 -13.90 -30.23 -15.11
C ARG A 125 -13.39 -28.79 -15.07
N ASN A 126 -14.24 -27.84 -14.71
CA ASN A 126 -13.85 -26.44 -14.56
C ASN A 126 -12.77 -26.24 -13.47
N LEU A 127 -12.94 -26.88 -12.32
CA LEU A 127 -11.95 -26.84 -11.24
C LEU A 127 -10.63 -27.49 -11.66
N LYS A 128 -10.68 -28.64 -12.36
CA LYS A 128 -9.47 -29.28 -12.91
C LYS A 128 -8.72 -28.32 -13.82
N ARG A 129 -9.43 -27.65 -14.75
CA ARG A 129 -8.84 -26.66 -15.64
C ARG A 129 -8.20 -25.49 -14.87
N GLN A 130 -8.92 -24.92 -13.90
CA GLN A 130 -8.42 -23.81 -13.09
C GLN A 130 -7.18 -24.19 -12.27
N VAL A 131 -7.13 -25.40 -11.73
CA VAL A 131 -5.96 -25.89 -10.98
C VAL A 131 -4.75 -26.14 -11.89
N LEU A 132 -4.98 -26.57 -13.14
CA LEU A 132 -3.90 -26.71 -14.13
C LEU A 132 -3.35 -25.36 -14.57
N GLU A 133 -4.20 -24.34 -14.74
CA GLU A 133 -3.80 -22.99 -15.16
C GLU A 133 -3.18 -22.16 -14.03
N GLN A 134 -3.73 -22.26 -12.80
CA GLN A 134 -3.45 -21.32 -11.70
C GLN A 134 -2.91 -22.02 -10.43
N GLY A 135 -2.69 -23.33 -10.47
CA GLY A 135 -2.25 -24.11 -9.31
C GLY A 135 -3.25 -24.04 -8.14
N GLU A 136 -2.73 -23.84 -6.92
CA GLU A 136 -3.56 -23.75 -5.72
C GLU A 136 -4.55 -22.57 -5.74
N ALA A 137 -4.19 -21.48 -6.42
CA ALA A 137 -5.02 -20.29 -6.52
C ALA A 137 -6.33 -20.56 -7.29
N GLY A 138 -6.34 -21.54 -8.19
CA GLY A 138 -7.52 -21.91 -8.98
C GLY A 138 -8.69 -22.44 -8.14
N VAL A 139 -8.44 -22.88 -6.90
CA VAL A 139 -9.50 -23.36 -5.98
C VAL A 139 -10.08 -22.24 -5.13
N ILE A 140 -9.36 -21.12 -5.02
CA ILE A 140 -9.76 -19.99 -4.19
C ILE A 140 -10.99 -19.31 -4.80
N HIS A 141 -11.94 -18.94 -3.95
CA HIS A 141 -13.10 -18.19 -4.42
C HIS A 141 -12.70 -16.83 -5.00
N LYS A 142 -13.09 -16.54 -6.25
CA LYS A 142 -12.69 -15.31 -6.95
C LYS A 142 -13.12 -14.03 -6.24
N ASN A 143 -14.34 -13.97 -5.71
CA ASN A 143 -14.83 -12.81 -4.92
C ASN A 143 -14.28 -12.75 -3.48
N ARG A 144 -13.27 -13.56 -3.11
CA ARG A 144 -12.65 -13.44 -1.79
C ARG A 144 -11.90 -12.12 -1.63
N TYR A 145 -11.36 -11.59 -2.73
CA TYR A 145 -10.48 -10.42 -2.75
C TYR A 145 -11.15 -9.15 -3.27
N TYR A 146 -12.32 -9.30 -3.89
CA TYR A 146 -13.05 -8.17 -4.44
C TYR A 146 -14.11 -7.69 -3.46
N LYS A 147 -14.11 -6.39 -3.18
CA LYS A 147 -15.26 -5.73 -2.57
C LYS A 147 -16.36 -5.67 -3.63
N PRO A 148 -17.63 -5.99 -3.29
CA PRO A 148 -18.74 -5.79 -4.21
C PRO A 148 -18.82 -4.33 -4.68
N VAL A 149 -19.19 -4.10 -5.93
CA VAL A 149 -19.26 -2.74 -6.52
C VAL A 149 -20.19 -1.81 -5.71
N ASN A 150 -21.31 -2.35 -5.22
CA ASN A 150 -22.30 -1.60 -4.44
C ASN A 150 -21.87 -1.36 -2.98
N THR A 151 -20.59 -1.53 -2.66
CA THR A 151 -20.05 -1.34 -1.30
C THR A 151 -19.76 0.13 -1.09
N TYR A 152 -20.49 0.77 -0.17
CA TYR A 152 -20.15 2.11 0.31
C TYR A 152 -18.71 2.19 0.80
N GLU A 153 -18.08 3.33 0.54
CA GLU A 153 -16.70 3.62 0.91
C GLU A 153 -16.44 3.36 2.40
N VAL A 154 -15.24 2.87 2.69
CA VAL A 154 -14.87 2.46 4.05
C VAL A 154 -14.92 3.66 5.00
N ASP A 155 -14.63 4.85 4.50
CA ASP A 155 -14.55 6.04 5.34
C ASP A 155 -15.93 6.58 5.72
N ILE A 156 -16.90 6.60 4.80
CA ILE A 156 -18.32 6.87 5.11
C ILE A 156 -18.82 5.90 6.19
N ARG A 157 -18.49 4.61 6.08
CA ARG A 157 -18.89 3.59 7.07
C ARG A 157 -18.30 3.86 8.46
N LYS A 158 -17.03 4.27 8.51
CA LYS A 158 -16.35 4.62 9.78
C LYS A 158 -16.93 5.88 10.38
N GLU A 159 -17.17 6.90 9.56
CA GLU A 159 -17.73 8.18 9.97
C GLU A 159 -19.07 7.97 10.68
N ILE A 160 -20.01 7.26 10.05
CA ILE A 160 -21.32 6.97 10.64
C ILE A 160 -21.22 6.23 11.97
N ALA A 161 -20.33 5.24 12.06
CA ALA A 161 -20.12 4.50 13.30
C ALA A 161 -19.52 5.39 14.41
N ASN A 162 -18.63 6.32 14.05
CA ASN A 162 -18.03 7.26 14.97
C ASN A 162 -19.03 8.33 15.43
N THR A 163 -19.81 8.89 14.52
CA THR A 163 -20.89 9.85 14.81
C THR A 163 -21.90 9.24 15.77
N TYR A 164 -22.29 7.97 15.57
CA TYR A 164 -23.17 7.29 16.52
C TYR A 164 -22.56 7.18 17.92
N ARG A 165 -21.27 6.84 18.01
CA ARG A 165 -20.59 6.69 19.31
C ARG A 165 -20.42 8.00 20.06
N LYS A 166 -20.15 9.09 19.34
CA LYS A 166 -19.88 10.41 19.90
C LYS A 166 -21.16 11.16 20.26
N GLU A 167 -22.09 11.25 19.31
CA GLU A 167 -23.23 12.18 19.40
C GLU A 167 -24.55 11.46 19.73
N PHE A 168 -24.77 10.26 19.19
CA PHE A 168 -26.09 9.62 19.19
C PHE A 168 -26.16 8.33 20.01
N ARG A 169 -25.29 8.21 21.01
CA ARG A 169 -25.20 7.01 21.84
C ARG A 169 -26.52 6.76 22.56
N GLY A 170 -27.14 5.59 22.33
CA GLY A 170 -28.39 5.21 22.99
C GLY A 170 -29.66 5.63 22.24
N THR A 171 -29.53 6.32 21.11
CA THR A 171 -30.67 6.60 20.22
C THR A 171 -31.15 5.34 19.49
N ASN A 172 -32.43 5.33 19.11
CA ASN A 172 -32.98 4.30 18.24
C ASN A 172 -32.31 4.41 16.85
N PHE A 173 -31.92 3.28 16.27
CA PHE A 173 -31.29 3.24 14.94
C PHE A 173 -32.22 3.77 13.84
N THR A 174 -33.54 3.71 14.04
CA THR A 174 -34.51 4.32 13.13
C THR A 174 -34.35 5.83 13.10
N GLU A 175 -34.23 6.43 14.29
CA GLU A 175 -34.11 7.86 14.46
C GLU A 175 -32.74 8.34 13.98
N PHE A 176 -31.68 7.63 14.38
CA PHE A 176 -30.34 7.91 13.88
C PHE A 176 -30.25 7.84 12.36
N ALA A 177 -30.90 6.85 11.72
CA ALA A 177 -30.92 6.75 10.27
C ALA A 177 -31.63 7.95 9.62
N ARG A 178 -32.75 8.40 10.18
CA ARG A 178 -33.46 9.60 9.72
C ARG A 178 -32.56 10.84 9.82
N ILE A 179 -31.91 11.05 10.96
CA ILE A 179 -31.00 12.19 11.17
C ILE A 179 -29.84 12.16 10.18
N MET A 180 -29.26 10.99 9.89
CA MET A 180 -28.19 10.89 8.89
C MET A 180 -28.69 11.19 7.47
N GLN A 181 -29.90 10.77 7.12
CA GLN A 181 -30.50 11.09 5.83
C GLN A 181 -30.78 12.60 5.69
N GLU A 182 -31.27 13.24 6.75
CA GLU A 182 -31.46 14.69 6.81
C GLU A 182 -30.13 15.46 6.72
N ARG A 183 -29.02 14.87 7.20
CA ARG A 183 -27.65 15.39 7.02
C ARG A 183 -27.08 15.18 5.61
N GLY A 184 -27.83 14.59 4.68
CA GLY A 184 -27.44 14.43 3.27
C GLY A 184 -26.78 13.09 2.93
N TYR A 185 -26.79 12.10 3.83
CA TYR A 185 -26.27 10.77 3.50
C TYR A 185 -27.29 9.96 2.68
N GLU A 186 -26.91 9.53 1.48
CA GLU A 186 -27.72 8.67 0.59
C GLU A 186 -27.76 7.20 1.04
N LEU A 187 -27.88 6.96 2.35
CA LEU A 187 -27.87 5.63 2.93
C LEU A 187 -29.26 5.22 3.37
N SER A 188 -29.67 4.03 2.93
CA SER A 188 -30.88 3.43 3.46
C SER A 188 -30.71 3.07 4.94
N ARG A 189 -31.82 3.11 5.69
CA ARG A 189 -31.87 2.69 7.10
C ARG A 189 -31.24 1.31 7.34
N SER A 190 -31.46 0.35 6.43
CA SER A 190 -30.90 -1.00 6.54
C SER A 190 -29.38 -1.00 6.38
N THR A 191 -28.84 -0.14 5.52
CA THR A 191 -27.39 0.03 5.36
C THR A 191 -26.77 0.59 6.62
N ILE A 192 -27.34 1.67 7.16
CA ILE A 192 -26.88 2.28 8.43
C ILE A 192 -26.92 1.24 9.56
N TYR A 193 -28.02 0.49 9.66
CA TYR A 193 -28.14 -0.61 10.63
C TYR A 193 -27.02 -1.65 10.50
N ASN A 194 -26.70 -2.07 9.27
CA ASN A 194 -25.64 -3.04 9.01
C ASN A 194 -24.27 -2.49 9.37
N ILE A 195 -23.96 -1.24 9.01
CA ILE A 195 -22.72 -0.55 9.37
C ILE A 195 -22.53 -0.54 10.88
N LEU A 196 -23.57 -0.15 11.64
CA LEU A 196 -23.52 -0.14 13.10
C LEU A 196 -23.31 -1.55 13.68
N ARG A 197 -23.99 -2.56 13.11
CA ARG A 197 -23.89 -3.95 13.56
C ARG A 197 -22.51 -4.56 13.29
N GLU A 198 -21.91 -4.29 12.13
CA GLU A 198 -20.54 -4.68 11.77
C GLU A 198 -19.53 -4.08 12.74
N ASN A 199 -19.76 -2.83 13.15
CA ASN A 199 -18.98 -2.11 14.17
C ASN A 199 -19.29 -2.53 15.62
N ARG A 200 -20.00 -3.64 15.82
CA ARG A 200 -20.40 -4.20 17.13
C ARG A 200 -21.29 -3.27 17.98
N ILE A 201 -21.91 -2.26 17.36
CA ILE A 201 -22.87 -1.37 18.03
C ILE A 201 -24.24 -2.05 18.00
N ARG A 202 -24.85 -2.21 19.17
CA ARG A 202 -26.17 -2.86 19.30
C ARG A 202 -27.26 -1.81 19.50
N SER A 203 -28.40 -2.03 18.85
CA SER A 203 -29.56 -1.18 19.06
C SER A 203 -30.03 -1.26 20.52
N PRO A 204 -30.28 -0.12 21.18
CA PRO A 204 -30.82 -0.07 22.55
C PRO A 204 -32.16 -0.81 22.68
N GLN A 205 -33.01 -0.73 21.65
CA GLN A 205 -34.32 -1.38 21.61
C GLN A 205 -34.29 -2.79 21.00
N ARG A 206 -33.14 -3.48 21.07
CA ARG A 206 -33.00 -4.83 20.51
C ARG A 206 -33.85 -5.84 21.30
N LYS A 207 -34.87 -6.38 20.63
CA LYS A 207 -35.67 -7.49 21.18
C LYS A 207 -34.85 -8.78 21.24
N ARG A 208 -34.97 -9.51 22.35
CA ARG A 208 -34.40 -10.86 22.49
C ARG A 208 -35.22 -11.84 21.65
N LYS A 209 -34.56 -12.74 20.92
CA LYS A 209 -35.25 -13.84 20.24
C LYS A 209 -35.86 -14.76 21.29
N LYS A 210 -37.17 -14.95 21.27
CA LYS A 210 -37.85 -15.93 22.14
C LYS A 210 -37.35 -17.33 21.76
N ARG A 211 -36.97 -18.14 22.75
CA ARG A 211 -36.64 -19.56 22.52
C ARG A 211 -37.92 -20.27 22.07
N LYS A 212 -37.84 -21.11 21.03
CA LYS A 212 -38.97 -21.96 20.65
C LYS A 212 -39.23 -22.92 21.83
N LYS A 213 -40.47 -22.97 22.32
CA LYS A 213 -40.88 -23.99 23.28
C LYS A 213 -40.92 -25.32 22.53
N THR A 214 -40.12 -26.29 22.93
CA THR A 214 -40.25 -27.67 22.46
C THR A 214 -41.52 -28.22 23.07
N THR A 215 -42.59 -28.35 22.28
CA THR A 215 -43.73 -29.17 22.68
C THR A 215 -43.27 -30.62 22.63
N THR A 216 -43.05 -31.25 23.77
CA THR A 216 -42.96 -32.70 23.86
C THR A 216 -44.34 -33.25 23.48
N THR A 217 -44.51 -33.61 22.21
CA THR A 217 -45.59 -34.52 21.82
C THR A 217 -45.27 -35.86 22.49
N THR A 218 -45.96 -36.16 23.59
CA THR A 218 -46.02 -37.51 24.16
C THR A 218 -46.64 -38.41 23.09
N THR A 219 -45.81 -39.04 22.26
CA THR A 219 -46.26 -40.12 21.39
C THR A 219 -46.52 -41.32 22.29
N GLU A 220 -47.79 -41.55 22.63
CA GLU A 220 -48.22 -42.80 23.25
C GLU A 220 -47.91 -43.94 22.29
N THR A 221 -46.87 -44.72 22.60
CA THR A 221 -46.53 -45.94 21.87
C THR A 221 -47.59 -46.99 22.19
N VAL A 222 -48.57 -47.16 21.30
CA VAL A 222 -49.49 -48.31 21.32
C VAL A 222 -48.66 -49.55 20.96
N LYS A 223 -48.32 -50.35 21.99
CA LYS A 223 -47.76 -51.71 21.80
C LYS A 223 -48.83 -52.56 21.11
N LYS A 224 -48.48 -53.14 19.98
CA LYS A 224 -49.26 -54.16 19.27
C LYS A 224 -48.71 -55.54 19.59
#